data_AF-A0A6M1SBP6-F1
#
_entry.id   AF-A0A6M1SBP6-F1
#
_cell.length_a   1.000
_cell.length_b   1.000
_cell.length_c   1.000
_cell.angle_alpha   90.00
_cell.angle_beta   90.00
_cell.angle_gamma   90.00
#
_symmetry.space_group_name_H-M   'P 1'
#
loop_
_entity.id
_entity.type
_entity.pdbx_description
1 polymer ?
#
loop_
_entity_poly.entity_id
_entity_poly.type
_entity_poly.pdbx_seq_one_letter_code
_entity_poly.pdbx_strand_id
1 'polypeptide(L)' 'MRRPGRGNAFDEAEAVFKSAAPKPDFAVPAKAASPPEGKELVSIRLDRAVLEHFQDDGPGWQERINAALRAAAGLDSA' A
#
# COMPACT_ATOMS: atom_id res chain seq x y z
N MET A 1 -56.17 20.02 -11.91
CA MET A 1 -55.19 19.28 -11.08
C MET A 1 -53.78 19.45 -11.65
N ARG A 2 -52.90 20.23 -11.00
CA ARG A 2 -51.46 20.26 -11.34
C ARG A 2 -50.67 19.50 -10.26
N ARG A 3 -49.78 18.61 -10.68
CA ARG A 3 -48.90 17.82 -9.79
C ARG A 3 -47.86 18.74 -9.13
N PRO A 4 -47.59 18.62 -7.82
CA PRO A 4 -46.53 19.39 -7.18
C PRO A 4 -45.18 18.96 -7.75
N GLY A 5 -44.40 19.97 -8.13
CA GLY A 5 -43.10 19.84 -8.74
C GLY A 5 -42.08 19.17 -7.82
N ARG A 6 -41.22 18.38 -8.46
CA ARG A 6 -40.06 17.71 -7.90
C ARG A 6 -38.99 18.76 -7.55
N GLY A 7 -39.12 19.40 -6.40
CA GLY A 7 -38.02 20.04 -5.66
C GLY A 7 -38.05 19.43 -4.26
N ASN A 8 -36.97 18.99 -3.62
CA ASN A 8 -35.64 19.58 -3.54
C ASN A 8 -34.55 18.49 -3.34
N ALA A 9 -34.83 17.24 -3.70
CA ALA A 9 -33.94 16.10 -3.39
C ALA A 9 -32.58 16.14 -4.09
N PHE A 10 -32.49 16.77 -5.26
CA PHE A 10 -31.23 16.89 -6.00
C PHE A 10 -30.29 17.94 -5.39
N ASP A 11 -30.84 19.03 -4.88
CA ASP A 11 -30.09 20.13 -4.27
C ASP A 11 -29.49 19.70 -2.92
N GLU A 12 -30.26 18.94 -2.14
CA GLU A 12 -29.80 18.34 -0.88
C GLU A 12 -28.67 17.32 -1.10
N ALA A 13 -28.71 16.56 -2.21
CA ALA A 13 -27.66 15.59 -2.53
C ALA A 13 -26.33 16.27 -2.92
N GLU A 14 -26.37 17.40 -3.63
CA GLU A 14 -25.14 18.16 -3.96
C GLU A 14 -24.53 18.85 -2.74
N ALA A 15 -25.34 19.33 -1.80
CA ALA A 15 -24.84 19.98 -0.57
C ALA A 15 -24.02 19.02 0.32
N VAL A 16 -24.42 17.74 0.38
CA VAL A 16 -23.70 16.70 1.13
C VAL A 16 -22.41 16.32 0.42
N PHE A 17 -22.42 16.21 -0.92
CA PHE A 17 -21.22 15.85 -1.68
C PHE A 17 -20.16 16.96 -1.69
N LYS A 18 -20.57 18.23 -1.66
CA LYS A 18 -19.63 19.37 -1.62
C LYS A 18 -18.98 19.61 -0.25
N SER A 19 -19.62 19.18 0.83
CA SER A 19 -19.13 19.40 2.20
C SER A 19 -18.11 18.38 2.69
N ALA A 20 -17.82 17.32 1.92
CA ALA A 20 -16.90 16.26 2.31
C ALA A 20 -15.82 15.98 1.24
N ALA A 21 -14.96 16.97 1.01
CA ALA A 21 -13.68 16.74 0.33
C ALA A 21 -12.55 17.43 1.12
N PRO A 22 -11.98 16.78 2.15
CA PRO A 22 -10.64 17.14 2.60
C PRO A 22 -9.68 16.82 1.45
N LYS A 23 -8.95 17.84 0.97
CA LYS A 23 -7.81 17.66 0.08
C LYS A 23 -6.88 16.65 0.76
N PRO A 24 -6.47 15.55 0.11
CA PRO A 24 -5.37 14.79 0.62
C PRO A 24 -4.12 15.62 0.39
N ASP A 25 -3.76 16.43 1.38
CA ASP A 25 -2.42 16.97 1.53
C ASP A 25 -1.47 15.78 1.71
N PHE A 26 -1.09 15.14 0.60
CA PHE A 26 0.11 14.32 0.51
C PHE A 26 1.35 15.22 0.57
N ALA A 27 1.41 16.09 1.57
CA ALA A 27 2.65 16.67 2.02
C ALA A 27 3.33 15.55 2.80
N VAL A 28 4.13 14.74 2.11
CA VAL A 28 5.02 13.78 2.75
C VAL A 28 5.97 14.62 3.60
N PRO A 29 5.90 14.61 4.94
CA PRO A 29 6.97 15.21 5.70
C PRO A 29 8.19 14.35 5.38
N ALA A 30 9.21 14.96 4.78
CA ALA A 30 10.55 14.39 4.70
C ALA A 30 11.10 14.30 6.14
N LYS A 31 10.53 13.37 6.91
CA LYS A 31 11.09 12.94 8.17
C LYS A 31 12.37 12.23 7.76
N ALA A 32 13.49 12.87 8.07
CA ALA A 32 14.82 12.28 8.00
C ALA A 32 14.71 10.89 8.63
N ALA A 33 14.60 9.87 7.78
CA ALA A 33 14.33 8.52 8.21
C ALA A 33 15.68 8.01 8.69
N SER A 34 15.88 8.01 10.01
CA SER A 34 16.68 6.98 10.63
C SER A 34 16.36 5.66 9.91
N PRO A 35 17.35 4.89 9.44
CA PRO A 35 17.08 3.64 8.74
C PRO A 35 16.05 2.87 9.55
N PRO A 36 14.91 2.48 8.97
CA PRO A 36 13.93 1.72 9.72
C PRO A 36 14.66 0.48 10.26
N GLU A 37 14.75 0.36 11.58
CA GLU A 37 15.28 -0.82 12.24
C GLU A 37 14.26 -1.95 12.02
N GLY A 38 14.23 -2.53 10.80
CA GLY A 38 13.21 -3.46 10.37
C GLY A 38 13.25 -3.81 8.88
N LYS A 39 12.34 -4.69 8.45
CA LYS A 39 12.16 -5.09 7.05
C LYS A 39 11.48 -3.94 6.29
N GLU A 40 12.12 -3.41 5.25
CA GLU A 40 11.51 -2.38 4.40
C GLU A 40 10.71 -3.01 3.25
N LEU A 41 9.48 -2.54 3.05
CA LEU A 41 8.67 -2.97 1.90
C LEU A 41 9.18 -2.26 0.64
N VAL A 42 9.87 -3.01 -0.21
CA VAL A 42 10.40 -2.51 -1.48
C VAL A 42 9.80 -3.25 -2.66
N SER A 43 9.60 -2.54 -3.78
CA SER A 43 9.18 -3.13 -5.05
C SER A 43 10.40 -3.52 -5.88
N ILE A 44 10.80 -4.78 -5.82
CA ILE A 44 11.87 -5.34 -6.66
C ILE A 44 11.30 -6.29 -7.71
N ARG A 45 11.99 -6.45 -8.84
CA ARG A 45 11.66 -7.47 -9.84
C ARG A 45 12.44 -8.74 -9.53
N LEU A 46 11.74 -9.87 -9.52
CA LEU A 46 12.31 -11.18 -9.27
C LEU A 46 11.88 -12.14 -10.39
N ASP A 47 12.74 -13.09 -10.73
CA ASP A 47 12.42 -14.12 -11.71
C ASP A 47 11.28 -15.01 -11.23
N ARG A 48 10.43 -15.43 -12.17
CA ARG A 48 9.27 -16.27 -11.89
C ARG A 48 9.66 -17.60 -11.25
N ALA A 49 10.70 -18.26 -11.77
CA ALA A 49 11.21 -19.52 -11.23
C ALA A 49 11.68 -19.39 -9.77
N VAL A 50 12.25 -18.24 -9.41
CA VAL A 50 12.69 -17.97 -8.04
C VAL A 50 11.47 -17.77 -7.14
N LEU A 51 10.48 -17.01 -7.59
CA LEU A 51 9.22 -16.83 -6.83
C LEU A 51 8.50 -18.16 -6.59
N GLU A 52 8.36 -18.99 -7.63
CA GLU A 52 7.71 -20.30 -7.54
C GLU A 52 8.45 -21.22 -6.57
N HIS A 53 9.78 -21.31 -6.68
CA HIS A 53 10.61 -22.10 -5.77
C HIS A 53 10.37 -21.75 -4.29
N PHE A 54 10.34 -20.46 -3.94
CA PHE A 54 10.14 -20.06 -2.54
C PHE A 54 8.66 -20.18 -2.10
N GLN A 55 7.70 -19.92 -2.99
CA GLN A 55 6.27 -19.99 -2.69
C GLN A 55 5.77 -21.42 -2.49
N ASP A 56 6.33 -22.40 -3.21
CA ASP A 56 5.96 -23.82 -3.12
C ASP A 56 6.17 -24.40 -1.71
N ASP A 57 7.18 -23.91 -0.99
CA ASP A 57 7.46 -24.27 0.41
C ASP A 57 6.40 -23.72 1.40
N GLY A 58 5.41 -22.95 0.93
CA GLY A 58 4.27 -22.49 1.71
C GLY A 58 4.49 -21.19 2.50
N PRO A 59 3.68 -20.92 3.55
CA PRO A 59 3.74 -19.68 4.33
C PRO A 59 5.16 -19.33 4.80
N GLY A 60 5.47 -18.03 4.85
CA GLY A 60 6.81 -17.55 5.25
C GLY A 60 7.85 -17.54 4.12
N TRP A 61 7.46 -17.75 2.86
CA TRP A 61 8.38 -17.69 1.71
C TRP A 61 9.16 -16.37 1.60
N GLN A 62 8.57 -15.26 2.02
CA GLN A 62 9.25 -13.95 2.08
C GLN A 62 10.37 -13.91 3.13
N GLU A 63 10.23 -14.63 4.25
CA GLU A 63 11.28 -14.77 5.26
C GLU A 63 12.45 -15.57 4.68
N ARG A 64 12.15 -16.67 3.98
CA ARG A 64 13.15 -17.57 3.38
C ARG A 64 13.94 -16.89 2.26
N ILE A 65 13.26 -16.19 1.35
CA ILE A 65 13.96 -15.44 0.30
C ILE A 65 14.82 -14.32 0.90
N ASN A 66 14.34 -13.65 1.95
CA ASN A 66 15.14 -12.63 2.63
C ASN A 66 16.38 -13.23 3.30
N ALA A 67 16.26 -14.41 3.94
CA ALA A 67 17.40 -15.13 4.50
C ALA A 67 18.41 -15.53 3.40
N ALA A 68 17.94 -16.02 2.26
CA ALA A 68 18.81 -16.34 1.12
C ALA A 68 19.55 -15.11 0.57
N LEU A 69 18.87 -13.96 0.49
CA LEU A 69 19.47 -12.70 0.07
C LEU A 69 20.51 -12.20 1.08
N ARG A 70 20.25 -12.33 2.38
CA ARG A 70 21.21 -11.97 3.44
C ARG A 70 22.44 -12.87 3.40
N ALA A 71 22.27 -14.18 3.21
CA ALA A 71 23.36 -15.12 3.08
C ALA A 71 24.23 -14.82 1.83
N ALA A 72 23.59 -14.55 0.70
CA ALA A 72 24.28 -14.17 -0.55
C ALA A 72 25.03 -12.83 -0.44
N ALA A 73 24.50 -11.89 0.35
CA ALA A 73 25.15 -10.61 0.63
C ALA A 73 26.22 -10.70 1.74
N GLY A 74 26.43 -11.88 2.36
CA GLY A 74 27.35 -12.05 3.48
C GLY A 74 26.89 -11.43 4.80
N LEU A 75 25.60 -11.09 4.92
CA LEU A 75 25.00 -10.45 6.09
C LEU A 75 24.65 -11.44 7.22
N ASP A 76 24.81 -12.75 6.98
CA ASP A 76 24.68 -13.83 7.97
C ASP A 76 26.03 -14.28 8.55
N SER A 77 27.14 -13.70 8.12
CA SER A 77 28.47 -13.94 8.69
C SER A 77 28.75 -12.98 9.84
N ALA A 78 28.14 -13.24 11.00
CA ALA A 78 28.53 -12.69 12.30
C ALA A 78 28.24 -13.72 13.41
#